data_AF-A0A7X5Y3H7-F1
#
_entry.id   AF-A0A7X5Y3H7-F1
#
_cell.length_a   1.000
_cell.length_b   1.000
_cell.length_c   1.000
_cell.angle_alpha   90.00
_cell.angle_beta   90.00
_cell.angle_gamma   90.00
#
_symmetry.space_group_name_H-M   'P 1'
#
loop_
_entity.id
_entity.type
_entity.pdbx_description
1 polymer ?
#
loop_
_entity_poly.entity_id
_entity_poly.type
_entity_poly.pdbx_seq_one_letter_code
_entity_poly.pdbx_strand_id
1 'polypeptide(L)'
;MKAFLTRAVTPSRHDAGCIDYEPHEVDGQPGTFVFYERWIGREALDAHLHAPRMQELVPQLLELMEGSIEDGIRLLQPFRPA
;
A
#
# COMPACT_ATOMS: atom_id res chain seq x y z
N MET A 1 -12.26 7.82 4.49
CA MET A 1 -11.05 7.29 3.84
C MET A 1 -9.85 7.20 4.78
N LYS A 2 -9.22 8.29 5.25
CA LYS A 2 -7.99 8.24 6.09
C LYS A 2 -8.04 7.26 7.28
N ALA A 3 -9.10 7.30 8.09
CA ALA A 3 -9.28 6.37 9.22
C ALA A 3 -9.38 4.89 8.79
N PHE A 4 -9.95 4.62 7.62
CA PHE A 4 -10.00 3.28 7.04
C PHE A 4 -8.58 2.83 6.63
N LEU A 5 -7.83 3.69 5.95
CA LEU A 5 -6.45 3.39 5.52
C LEU A 5 -5.53 3.07 6.70
N THR A 6 -5.69 3.72 7.86
CA THR A 6 -4.91 3.42 9.07
C THR A 6 -5.01 1.95 9.50
N ARG A 7 -6.13 1.27 9.23
CA ARG A 7 -6.31 -0.16 9.54
C ARG A 7 -5.37 -1.07 8.75
N ALA A 8 -5.01 -0.67 7.53
CA ALA A 8 -4.00 -1.35 6.72
C ALA A 8 -2.59 -0.89 7.10
N VAL A 9 -2.38 0.42 7.25
CA VAL A 9 -1.05 1.03 7.39
C VAL A 9 -0.32 0.58 8.65
N THR A 10 -0.96 0.71 9.81
CA THR A 10 -0.30 0.43 11.10
C THR A 10 0.24 -1.00 11.18
N PRO A 11 -0.55 -2.07 10.90
CA PRO A 11 0.00 -3.42 10.95
C PRO A 11 0.99 -3.71 9.82
N SER A 12 0.84 -3.10 8.63
CA SER A 12 1.75 -3.36 7.50
C SER A 12 3.17 -2.89 7.76
N ARG A 13 3.33 -1.78 8.51
CA ARG A 13 4.64 -1.31 8.99
C ARG A 13 5.36 -2.31 9.90
N HIS A 14 4.64 -3.26 10.48
CA HIS A 14 5.18 -4.30 11.35
C HIS A 14 5.36 -5.64 10.63
N ASP A 15 5.04 -5.74 9.34
CA ASP A 15 5.29 -6.96 8.58
C ASP A 15 6.79 -7.22 8.45
N ALA A 16 7.14 -8.51 8.50
CA ALA A 16 8.51 -8.94 8.26
C ALA A 16 8.97 -8.48 6.87
N GLY A 17 10.04 -7.69 6.82
CA GLY A 17 10.61 -7.20 5.58
C GLY A 17 9.94 -5.95 4.99
N CYS A 18 8.97 -5.34 5.69
CA CYS A 18 8.54 -3.98 5.40
C CYS A 18 9.66 -3.00 5.75
N ILE A 19 10.08 -2.18 4.79
CA ILE A 19 11.05 -1.09 4.99
C ILE A 19 10.33 0.25 5.12
N ASP A 20 9.29 0.45 4.32
CA ASP A 20 8.48 1.68 4.31
C ASP A 20 7.05 1.36 3.86
N TYR A 21 6.07 2.03 4.45
CA TYR A 21 4.65 1.87 4.13
C TYR A 21 3.91 3.15 4.56
N GLU A 22 3.82 4.12 3.64
CA GLU A 22 3.34 5.47 3.93
C GLU A 22 2.25 5.89 2.93
N PRO A 23 1.02 6.16 3.40
CA PRO A 23 -0.03 6.75 2.60
C PRO A 23 0.17 8.27 2.49
N HIS A 24 -0.04 8.81 1.29
CA HIS A 24 0.01 10.23 1.00
C HIS A 24 -1.33 10.64 0.38
N GLU A 25 -1.84 11.81 0.75
CA GLU A 25 -2.91 12.46 -0.01
C GLU A 25 -2.26 13.35 -1.07
N VAL A 26 -2.74 13.30 -2.30
CA VAL A 26 -2.19 14.10 -3.39
C VAL A 26 -2.52 15.57 -3.16
N ASP A 27 -1.49 16.42 -3.19
CA ASP A 27 -1.69 17.85 -3.02
C ASP A 27 -2.59 18.43 -4.13
N GLY A 28 -3.56 19.25 -3.71
CA GLY A 28 -4.57 19.80 -4.60
C GLY A 28 -5.63 18.80 -5.13
N GLN A 29 -5.61 17.53 -4.72
CA GLN A 29 -6.60 16.51 -5.14
C GLN A 29 -7.19 15.76 -3.93
N PRO A 30 -8.16 16.36 -3.21
CA PRO A 30 -8.77 15.74 -2.04
C PRO A 30 -9.40 14.40 -2.37
N GLY A 31 -9.14 13.39 -1.53
CA GLY A 31 -9.66 12.04 -1.75
C GLY A 31 -8.81 11.15 -2.66
N THR A 32 -7.76 11.68 -3.28
CA THR A 32 -6.78 10.89 -4.05
C THR A 32 -5.60 10.53 -3.16
N PHE A 33 -5.31 9.23 -3.05
CA PHE A 33 -4.26 8.72 -2.17
C PHE A 33 -3.22 7.93 -2.97
N VAL A 34 -1.95 8.05 -2.57
CA VAL A 34 -0.81 7.28 -3.09
C VAL A 34 -0.13 6.57 -1.94
N PHE A 35 0.06 5.26 -2.06
CA PHE A 35 0.85 4.48 -1.12
C PHE A 35 2.27 4.36 -1.65
N TYR A 36 3.24 4.77 -0.84
CA TYR A 36 4.63 4.46 -1.09
C TYR A 36 5.05 3.30 -0.20
N GLU A 37 5.43 2.20 -0.83
CA GLU A 37 5.80 0.98 -0.13
C GLU A 37 7.19 0.55 -0.56
N ARG A 38 7.99 0.13 0.42
CA ARG A 38 9.30 -0.48 0.19
C ARG A 38 9.40 -1.76 0.96
N TRP A 39 9.85 -2.80 0.27
CA TRP A 39 9.99 -4.14 0.81
C TRP A 39 11.42 -4.63 0.58
N ILE A 40 11.93 -5.47 1.47
CA ILE A 40 13.27 -6.08 1.31
C ILE A 40 13.38 -6.96 0.06
N GLY A 41 12.25 -7.41 -0.47
CA GLY A 41 12.17 -8.24 -1.65
C GLY A 41 10.74 -8.66 -1.98
N ARG A 42 10.60 -9.39 -3.09
CA ARG A 42 9.30 -9.83 -3.60
C ARG A 42 8.56 -10.78 -2.65
N GLU A 43 9.29 -11.68 -2.00
CA GLU A 43 8.72 -12.63 -1.04
C GLU A 43 8.04 -11.95 0.16
N ALA A 44 8.63 -10.87 0.68
CA ALA A 44 8.06 -10.09 1.77
C ALA A 44 6.78 -9.36 1.34
N LEU A 45 6.79 -8.77 0.14
CA LEU A 45 5.60 -8.15 -0.45
C LEU A 45 4.49 -9.19 -0.68
N ASP A 46 4.81 -10.35 -1.24
CA ASP A 46 3.81 -11.40 -1.49
C ASP A 46 3.23 -11.91 -0.16
N ALA A 47 4.05 -12.09 0.89
CA ALA A 47 3.57 -12.46 2.22
C ALA A 47 2.62 -11.40 2.80
N HIS A 48 2.93 -10.11 2.64
CA HIS A 48 2.04 -9.02 3.02
C HIS A 48 0.70 -9.09 2.27
N LEU A 49 0.72 -9.23 0.94
CA LEU A 49 -0.49 -9.27 0.11
C LEU A 49 -1.39 -10.46 0.44
N HIS A 50 -0.82 -11.59 0.89
CA HIS A 50 -1.56 -12.78 1.30
C HIS A 50 -1.92 -12.81 2.80
N ALA A 51 -1.55 -11.80 3.59
CA ALA A 51 -1.89 -11.75 5.00
C ALA A 51 -3.43 -11.75 5.18
N PRO A 52 -3.99 -12.47 6.16
CA PRO A 52 -5.44 -12.55 6.36
C PRO A 52 -6.14 -11.19 6.43
N ARG A 53 -5.52 -10.22 7.13
CA ARG A 53 -6.03 -8.84 7.21
C ARG A 53 -6.12 -8.14 5.86
N MET A 54 -5.23 -8.44 4.91
CA MET A 54 -5.26 -7.84 3.58
C MET A 54 -6.38 -8.45 2.75
N GLN A 55 -6.61 -9.76 2.86
CA GLN A 55 -7.77 -10.41 2.24
C GLN A 55 -9.10 -9.84 2.73
N GLU A 56 -9.18 -9.39 3.98
CA GLU A 56 -10.36 -8.72 4.52
C GLU A 56 -10.47 -7.25 4.09
N LEU A 57 -9.36 -6.50 4.10
CA LEU A 57 -9.36 -5.05 3.87
C LEU A 57 -9.44 -4.67 2.39
N VAL A 58 -8.82 -5.44 1.48
CA VAL A 58 -8.79 -5.11 0.05
C VAL A 58 -10.19 -5.03 -0.57
N PRO A 59 -11.12 -5.99 -0.34
CA PRO A 59 -12.48 -5.87 -0.87
C PRO A 59 -13.22 -4.62 -0.37
N GLN A 60 -13.11 -4.31 0.93
CA GLN A 60 -13.70 -3.10 1.51
C GLN A 60 -13.08 -1.82 0.91
N LEU A 61 -11.78 -1.85 0.62
CA LEU A 61 -11.10 -0.73 -0.02
C LEU A 61 -11.63 -0.51 -1.45
N LEU A 62 -11.79 -1.58 -2.21
CA LEU A 62 -12.32 -1.54 -3.58
C LEU A 62 -13.73 -0.97 -3.66
N GLU A 63 -14.59 -1.26 -2.67
CA GLU A 63 -15.94 -0.66 -2.59
C GLU A 63 -15.93 0.85 -2.31
N LEU A 64 -14.85 1.36 -1.73
CA LEU A 64 -14.70 2.77 -1.37
C LEU A 64 -13.91 3.60 -2.41
N MET A 65 -13.42 2.96 -3.46
CA MET A 65 -12.58 3.55 -4.49
C MET A 65 -13.30 3.65 -5.83
N GLU A 66 -12.94 4.67 -6.61
CA GLU A 66 -13.30 4.74 -8.02
C GLU A 66 -12.17 4.11 -8.86
N GLY A 67 -12.52 3.26 -9.84
CA GLY A 67 -11.57 2.61 -10.75
C GLY A 67 -11.00 1.28 -10.22
N SER A 68 -9.87 0.83 -10.81
CA SER A 68 -9.15 -0.38 -10.40
C SER A 68 -7.87 -0.04 -9.67
N ILE A 69 -7.52 -0.82 -8.64
CA ILE A 69 -6.21 -0.77 -7.98
C ILE A 69 -5.09 -1.11 -8.99
N GLU A 70 -5.35 -2.01 -9.93
CA GLU A 70 -4.34 -2.49 -10.90
C GLU A 70 -3.83 -1.36 -11.80
N ASP A 71 -4.71 -0.43 -12.17
CA ASP A 71 -4.37 0.75 -12.98
C ASP A 71 -3.42 1.71 -12.24
N GLY A 72 -3.45 1.69 -10.91
CA GLY A 72 -2.66 2.55 -10.03
C GLY A 72 -1.33 1.97 -9.55
N ILE A 73 -1.10 0.65 -9.67
CA ILE A 73 0.12 0.01 -9.16
C ILE A 73 1.30 0.25 -10.11
N ARG A 74 2.45 0.68 -9.55
CA ARG A 74 3.72 0.78 -10.27
C ARG A 74 4.82 0.10 -9.44
N LEU A 75 5.51 -0.88 -10.03
CA LEU A 75 6.69 -1.49 -9.43
C LEU A 75 7.93 -0.66 -9.79
N LEU A 76 8.59 -0.12 -8.77
CA LEU A 76 9.75 0.75 -8.95
C LEU A 76 11.04 -0.05 -8.72
N GLN A 77 12.07 0.24 -9.52
CA GLN A 77 13.42 -0.27 -9.31
C GLN A 77 14.30 0.89 -8.82
N PRO A 78 14.97 0.76 -7.67
CA PRO A 78 15.84 1.82 -7.18
C PRO A 78 17.07 1.94 -8.07
N PHE A 79 17.32 3.14 -8.59
CA PHE A 79 18.62 3.51 -9.14
C PHE A 79 19.43 4.18 -8.03
N ARG A 80 20.55 3.56 -7.62
CA ARG A 80 21.44 4.11 -6.59
C ARG A 80 22.79 4.44 -7.23
N PRO A 81 23.09 5.73 -7.49
CA PRO A 81 24.41 6.12 -7.93
C PRO A 81 25.44 5.84 -6.82
N ALA A 82 26.69 5.61 -7.24
CA ALA A 82 27.84 5.39 -6.35
C ALA A 82 28.22 6.67 -5.60
#